data_AF-A0A401TNE7-F1
#
_entry.id   AF-A0A401TNE7-F1
#
_cell.length_a   1.000
_cell.length_b   1.000
_cell.length_c   1.000
_cell.angle_alpha   90.00
_cell.angle_beta   90.00
_cell.angle_gamma   90.00
#
_symmetry.space_group_name_H-M   'P 1'
#
loop_
_entity.id
_entity.type
_entity.pdbx_description
1 polymer ?
#
loop_
_entity_poly.entity_id
_entity_poly.type
_entity_poly.pdbx_seq_one_letter_code
_entity_poly.pdbx_strand_id
1 'polypeptide(L)'
;MESEELSGSGESKELCRSGESEELSGSGESEELSGSKEREELSGSEESEELSGCGEREDLRGSEESEELSGSGESEELSGCGEREDLRGSEESEELSGSVESEELSGIGESEQLNGSG
;
A
#
# COMPACT_ATOMS: atom_id res chain seq x y z
N MET A 1 -10.26 -17.53 -11.53
CA MET A 1 -10.62 -16.51 -10.52
C MET A 1 -10.81 -17.21 -9.19
N GLU A 2 -9.71 -17.76 -8.69
CA GLU A 2 -9.49 -18.09 -7.30
C GLU A 2 -8.92 -16.80 -6.69
N SER A 3 -9.64 -16.16 -5.79
CA SER A 3 -9.07 -15.13 -4.92
C SER A 3 -8.35 -15.86 -3.79
N GLU A 4 -7.11 -15.46 -3.50
CA GLU A 4 -6.30 -16.10 -2.48
C GLU A 4 -5.92 -15.10 -1.39
N GLU A 5 -6.36 -15.42 -0.17
CA GLU A 5 -6.12 -14.63 1.04
C GLU A 5 -4.84 -15.13 1.72
N LEU A 6 -3.90 -14.24 2.01
CA LEU A 6 -2.78 -14.53 2.91
C LEU A 6 -2.81 -13.57 4.08
N SER A 7 -2.77 -14.14 5.29
CA SER A 7 -2.55 -13.39 6.51
C SER A 7 -1.35 -13.89 7.30
N GLY A 8 -0.55 -12.95 7.80
CA GLY A 8 0.59 -13.21 8.65
C GLY A 8 0.51 -12.41 9.96
N SER A 9 0.82 -13.05 11.11
CA SER A 9 1.17 -12.32 12.35
C SER A 9 2.55 -12.67 12.97
N GLY A 10 3.40 -11.70 13.32
CA GLY A 10 4.71 -11.91 13.97
C GLY A 10 5.67 -10.72 13.93
N GLU A 11 6.77 -10.76 14.72
CA GLU A 11 7.68 -9.61 14.93
C GLU A 11 8.34 -9.05 13.64
N SER A 12 8.53 -9.89 12.62
CA SER A 12 8.92 -9.43 11.29
C SER A 12 8.41 -10.38 10.21
N LYS A 13 7.72 -9.86 9.19
CA LYS A 13 7.16 -10.70 8.12
C LYS A 13 7.35 -10.12 6.73
N GLU A 14 7.80 -10.97 5.83
CA GLU A 14 7.83 -10.72 4.39
C GLU A 14 6.74 -11.60 3.75
N LEU A 15 5.73 -11.00 3.13
CA LEU A 15 4.70 -11.70 2.36
C LEU A 15 4.80 -11.29 0.89
N CYS A 16 5.29 -12.19 0.05
CA CYS A 16 5.32 -12.00 -1.40
C CYS A 16 4.37 -13.00 -2.06
N ARG A 17 3.43 -12.51 -2.88
CA ARG A 17 2.52 -13.38 -3.64
C ARG A 17 2.36 -12.94 -5.10
N SER A 18 1.79 -13.82 -5.90
CA SER A 18 1.62 -13.61 -7.34
C SER A 18 0.45 -14.48 -7.88
N GLY A 19 -0.77 -13.93 -7.98
CA GLY A 19 -2.04 -14.64 -8.26
C GLY A 19 -2.85 -14.17 -9.49
N GLU A 20 -4.18 -14.16 -9.45
CA GLU A 20 -5.03 -13.39 -10.41
C GLU A 20 -5.74 -12.23 -9.68
N SER A 21 -6.00 -12.41 -8.38
CA SER A 21 -6.48 -11.40 -7.44
C SER A 21 -6.00 -11.82 -6.05
N GLU A 22 -5.45 -10.90 -5.29
CA GLU A 22 -4.80 -11.20 -4.01
C GLU A 22 -5.18 -10.18 -2.94
N GLU A 23 -5.50 -10.67 -1.76
CA GLU A 23 -5.65 -9.87 -0.54
C GLU A 23 -4.53 -10.32 0.42
N LEU A 24 -3.58 -9.43 0.70
CA LEU A 24 -2.53 -9.64 1.70
C LEU A 24 -2.83 -8.80 2.94
N SER A 25 -2.82 -9.44 4.09
CA SER A 25 -2.94 -8.77 5.39
C SER A 25 -1.80 -9.15 6.32
N GLY A 26 -1.20 -8.14 6.92
CA GLY A 26 -0.11 -8.27 7.87
C GLY A 26 -0.52 -7.89 9.30
N SER A 27 0.20 -8.40 10.31
CA SER A 27 0.21 -7.84 11.67
C SER A 27 1.48 -8.20 12.47
N GLY A 28 2.37 -7.23 12.70
CA GLY A 28 3.38 -7.23 13.77
C GLY A 28 4.43 -6.11 13.63
N GLU A 29 5.44 -6.07 14.49
CA GLU A 29 6.30 -4.87 14.65
C GLU A 29 7.01 -4.35 13.38
N SER A 30 7.20 -5.16 12.33
CA SER A 30 7.73 -4.71 11.04
C SER A 30 7.30 -5.64 9.91
N GLU A 31 6.69 -5.12 8.84
CA GLU A 31 6.22 -5.96 7.74
C GLU A 31 6.51 -5.40 6.35
N GLU A 32 6.89 -6.30 5.45
CA GLU A 32 7.07 -6.04 4.03
C GLU A 32 6.04 -6.88 3.26
N LEU A 33 5.04 -6.23 2.65
CA LEU A 33 4.06 -6.89 1.78
C LEU A 33 4.37 -6.52 0.33
N SER A 34 4.47 -7.53 -0.55
CA SER A 34 4.65 -7.31 -1.98
C SER A 34 3.67 -8.15 -2.81
N GLY A 35 2.87 -7.48 -3.64
CA GLY A 35 2.02 -8.06 -4.68
C GLY A 35 2.56 -7.78 -6.08
N SER A 36 2.10 -8.54 -7.08
CA SER A 36 2.23 -8.09 -8.46
C SER A 36 1.10 -8.64 -9.37
N LYS A 37 -0.10 -8.04 -9.50
CA LYS A 37 -1.29 -8.52 -10.29
C LYS A 37 -2.36 -7.51 -10.74
N GLU A 38 -3.25 -7.95 -11.63
CA GLU A 38 -4.40 -7.17 -12.15
C GLU A 38 -5.24 -6.49 -11.06
N ARG A 39 -5.40 -7.12 -9.89
CA ARG A 39 -6.08 -6.52 -8.72
C ARG A 39 -5.41 -6.96 -7.43
N GLU A 40 -4.98 -6.00 -6.63
CA GLU A 40 -4.27 -6.24 -5.37
C GLU A 40 -4.84 -5.37 -4.27
N GLU A 41 -5.16 -5.98 -3.13
CA GLU A 41 -5.46 -5.26 -1.89
C GLU A 41 -4.38 -5.65 -0.86
N LEU A 42 -3.55 -4.69 -0.45
CA LEU A 42 -2.58 -4.87 0.62
C LEU A 42 -3.02 -4.06 1.83
N SER A 43 -3.08 -4.71 3.00
CA SER A 43 -3.40 -4.05 4.26
C SER A 43 -2.40 -4.39 5.35
N GLY A 44 -1.88 -3.37 6.00
CA GLY A 44 -1.06 -3.45 7.20
C GLY A 44 -1.65 -2.60 8.34
N SER A 45 -1.19 -2.82 9.57
CA SER A 45 -1.61 -2.04 10.74
C SER A 45 -0.51 -1.92 11.82
N GLU A 46 0.69 -1.43 11.49
CA GLU A 46 1.87 -1.57 12.36
C GLU A 46 2.83 -0.36 12.39
N GLU A 47 3.78 -0.33 13.35
CA GLU A 47 4.73 0.78 13.59
C GLU A 47 5.64 1.08 12.38
N SER A 48 5.94 0.08 11.54
CA SER A 48 6.79 0.24 10.37
C SER A 48 6.40 -0.73 9.26
N GLU A 49 5.89 -0.19 8.16
CA GLU A 49 5.34 -1.00 7.05
C GLU A 49 5.89 -0.55 5.70
N GLU A 50 6.30 -1.53 4.89
CA GLU A 50 6.57 -1.33 3.46
C GLU A 50 5.56 -2.15 2.64
N LEU A 51 4.62 -1.47 1.97
CA LEU A 51 3.66 -2.11 1.07
C LEU A 51 4.04 -1.79 -0.38
N SER A 52 4.18 -2.82 -1.21
CA SER A 52 4.51 -2.69 -2.62
C SER A 52 3.55 -3.46 -3.52
N GLY A 53 2.87 -2.78 -4.44
CA GLY A 53 1.97 -3.37 -5.44
C GLY A 53 2.49 -3.18 -6.87
N CYS A 54 2.18 -4.12 -7.77
CA CYS A 54 2.42 -3.95 -9.21
C CYS A 54 1.30 -4.56 -10.07
N GLY A 55 0.43 -3.78 -10.70
CA GLY A 55 -0.88 -4.26 -11.12
C GLY A 55 -1.69 -3.43 -12.11
N GLU A 56 -2.96 -3.79 -12.34
CA GLU A 56 -3.90 -2.89 -13.05
C GLU A 56 -4.73 -2.06 -12.07
N ARG A 57 -5.02 -2.61 -10.88
CA ARG A 57 -5.70 -1.93 -9.78
C ARG A 57 -5.07 -2.31 -8.46
N GLU A 58 -4.67 -1.31 -7.70
CA GLU A 58 -3.99 -1.51 -6.42
C GLU A 58 -4.66 -0.67 -5.34
N ASP A 59 -4.99 -1.31 -4.23
CA ASP A 59 -5.49 -0.68 -3.03
C ASP A 59 -4.51 -0.98 -1.89
N LEU A 60 -3.63 -0.03 -1.57
CA LEU A 60 -2.66 -0.16 -0.47
C LEU A 60 -3.14 0.62 0.74
N ARG A 61 -3.25 -0.05 1.89
CA ARG A 61 -3.71 0.54 3.14
C ARG A 61 -2.74 0.24 4.27
N GLY A 62 -2.11 1.27 4.81
CA GLY A 62 -1.36 1.18 6.06
C GLY A 62 -2.12 1.86 7.21
N SER A 63 -1.83 1.42 8.42
CA SER A 63 -2.14 2.23 9.60
C SER A 63 -1.09 2.05 10.70
N GLU A 64 -0.09 2.95 10.81
CA GLU A 64 0.58 3.48 12.03
C GLU A 64 1.93 4.21 11.75
N GLU A 65 2.88 4.25 12.71
CA GLU A 65 3.87 5.32 12.96
C GLU A 65 4.77 5.71 11.75
N SER A 66 5.11 4.78 10.86
CA SER A 66 5.93 5.05 9.67
C SER A 66 5.62 4.08 8.53
N GLU A 67 5.12 4.60 7.41
CA GLU A 67 4.69 3.79 6.27
C GLU A 67 5.36 4.23 4.97
N GLU A 68 5.87 3.25 4.21
CA GLU A 68 6.22 3.43 2.80
C GLU A 68 5.23 2.61 1.94
N LEU A 69 4.34 3.29 1.22
CA LEU A 69 3.44 2.65 0.26
C LEU A 69 3.92 2.95 -1.15
N SER A 70 4.18 1.92 -1.95
CA SER A 70 4.60 2.03 -3.35
C SER A 70 3.67 1.25 -4.26
N GLY A 71 2.95 1.93 -5.15
CA GLY A 71 2.14 1.32 -6.20
C GLY A 71 2.77 1.43 -7.58
N SER A 72 2.43 0.50 -8.47
CA SER A 72 2.70 0.64 -9.92
C SER A 72 1.64 -0.07 -10.77
N GLY A 73 0.60 0.65 -11.20
CA GLY A 73 -0.49 0.11 -12.00
C GLY A 73 -1.51 1.12 -12.56
N GLU A 74 -2.37 0.70 -13.51
CA GLU A 74 -3.28 1.65 -14.21
C GLU A 74 -4.23 2.44 -13.29
N SER A 75 -4.51 1.96 -12.08
CA SER A 75 -5.30 2.68 -11.08
C SER A 75 -4.83 2.34 -9.67
N GLU A 76 -4.45 3.34 -8.89
CA GLU A 76 -3.90 3.16 -7.55
C GLU A 76 -4.68 3.97 -6.52
N GLU A 77 -5.11 3.34 -5.43
CA GLU A 77 -5.55 4.01 -4.22
C GLU A 77 -4.55 3.68 -3.10
N LEU A 78 -3.73 4.66 -2.71
CA LEU A 78 -2.83 4.54 -1.56
C LEU A 78 -3.42 5.33 -0.40
N SER A 79 -3.66 4.67 0.73
CA SER A 79 -4.14 5.34 1.93
C SER A 79 -3.31 4.95 3.15
N GLY A 80 -2.73 5.93 3.83
CA GLY A 80 -2.05 5.75 5.10
C GLY A 80 -2.76 6.48 6.25
N CYS A 81 -2.56 6.00 7.47
CA CYS A 81 -2.76 6.84 8.67
C CYS A 81 -1.71 6.56 9.77
N GLY A 82 -0.82 7.53 10.01
CA GLY A 82 0.35 7.39 10.88
C GLY A 82 0.97 8.66 11.47
N GLU A 83 2.26 8.62 11.79
CA GLU A 83 3.05 9.83 12.10
C GLU A 83 3.90 10.30 10.90
N ARG A 84 4.36 9.35 10.07
CA ARG A 84 5.13 9.59 8.85
C ARG A 84 4.65 8.69 7.72
N GLU A 85 4.40 9.27 6.57
CA GLU A 85 3.94 8.54 5.39
C GLU A 85 4.71 8.96 4.15
N ASP A 86 5.23 7.97 3.43
CA ASP A 86 5.84 8.08 2.11
C ASP A 86 4.96 7.30 1.12
N LEU A 87 4.06 8.01 0.41
CA LEU A 87 3.19 7.40 -0.60
C LEU A 87 3.77 7.68 -1.99
N ARG A 88 4.06 6.62 -2.75
CA ARG A 88 4.61 6.69 -4.10
C ARG A 88 3.74 5.92 -5.08
N GLY A 89 3.08 6.64 -5.98
CA GLY A 89 2.38 6.07 -7.13
C GLY A 89 3.12 6.37 -8.43
N SER A 90 2.85 5.61 -9.50
CA SER A 90 3.48 5.92 -10.78
C SER A 90 2.67 5.75 -12.08
N GLU A 91 1.41 6.16 -12.18
CA GLU A 91 0.57 5.86 -13.36
C GLU A 91 -0.64 6.79 -13.64
N GLU A 92 -1.43 6.49 -14.70
CA GLU A 92 -2.46 7.35 -15.32
C GLU A 92 -3.56 7.88 -14.38
N SER A 93 -3.86 7.19 -13.28
CA SER A 93 -4.86 7.59 -12.27
C SER A 93 -4.48 7.13 -10.87
N GLU A 94 -4.20 8.09 -10.00
CA GLU A 94 -3.76 7.86 -8.61
C GLU A 94 -4.58 8.68 -7.62
N GLU A 95 -5.06 8.03 -6.55
CA GLU A 95 -5.54 8.69 -5.35
C GLU A 95 -4.61 8.36 -4.18
N LEU A 96 -3.88 9.38 -3.70
CA LEU A 96 -3.06 9.28 -2.49
C LEU A 96 -3.75 10.05 -1.36
N SER A 97 -4.03 9.35 -0.26
CA SER A 97 -4.67 9.92 0.92
C SER A 97 -3.84 9.64 2.17
N GLY A 98 -3.29 10.69 2.78
CA GLY A 98 -2.65 10.65 4.08
C GLY A 98 -3.42 11.44 5.13
N SER A 99 -3.20 11.11 6.40
CA SER A 99 -3.73 11.91 7.52
C SER A 99 -2.74 12.09 8.66
N VAL A 100 -1.58 12.69 8.36
CA VAL A 100 -0.45 12.74 9.31
C VAL A 100 0.29 14.06 9.38
N GLU A 101 1.10 14.24 10.44
CA GLU A 101 1.90 15.45 10.68
C GLU A 101 3.02 15.63 9.63
N SER A 102 3.53 14.53 9.06
CA SER A 102 4.60 14.52 8.05
C SER A 102 4.29 13.56 6.89
N GLU A 103 3.79 14.12 5.79
CA GLU A 103 3.37 13.40 4.59
C GLU A 103 4.32 13.74 3.42
N GLU A 104 4.89 12.72 2.77
CA GLU A 104 5.53 12.82 1.45
C GLU A 104 4.70 12.03 0.42
N LEU A 105 3.94 12.76 -0.40
CA LEU A 105 3.14 12.19 -1.47
C LEU A 105 3.82 12.45 -2.83
N SER A 106 4.11 11.40 -3.58
CA SER A 106 4.73 11.48 -4.90
C SER A 106 3.98 10.60 -5.89
N GLY A 107 3.17 11.21 -6.75
CA GLY A 107 2.63 10.58 -7.94
C GLY A 107 3.41 10.93 -9.21
N ILE A 108 3.39 10.05 -10.20
CA ILE A 108 3.83 10.39 -11.58
C ILE A 108 2.80 9.94 -12.62
N GLY A 109 1.65 10.61 -12.61
CA GLY A 109 0.46 10.25 -13.38
C GLY A 109 -0.16 11.32 -14.26
N GLU A 110 -1.09 10.93 -15.14
CA GLU A 110 -1.92 11.90 -15.87
C GLU A 110 -3.02 12.50 -14.99
N SER A 111 -3.53 11.74 -14.02
CA SER A 111 -4.57 12.15 -13.07
C SER A 111 -4.15 11.81 -11.65
N GLU A 112 -3.77 12.82 -10.86
CA GLU A 112 -3.33 12.65 -9.47
C GLU A 112 -4.27 13.39 -8.52
N GLN A 113 -4.71 12.73 -7.46
CA GLN A 113 -5.43 13.33 -6.35
C GLN A 113 -4.66 13.08 -5.05
N LEU A 114 -4.06 14.13 -4.52
CA LEU A 114 -3.31 14.09 -3.26
C LEU A 114 -4.14 14.76 -2.16
N ASN A 115 -4.52 14.01 -1.14
CA ASN A 115 -5.19 14.53 0.05
C ASN A 115 -4.32 14.25 1.28
N GLY A 116 -3.90 15.30 1.96
CA GLY A 116 -3.12 15.21 3.19
C GLY A 116 -3.80 16.01 4.29
N SER A 117 -3.78 15.50 5.52
CA SER A 117 -4.34 16.19 6.68
C SER A 117 -3.40 16.18 7.88
N GLY A 118 -2.57 17.23 7.96
CA GLY A 118 -1.68 17.52 9.11
C GLY A 118 -2.28 18.41 10.20
#